data_AF-A0A1G2WFB8-F1
#
_entry.id   AF-A0A1G2WFB8-F1
#
_cell.length_a   1.000
_cell.length_b   1.000
_cell.length_c   1.000
_cell.angle_alpha   90.00
_cell.angle_beta   90.00
_cell.angle_gamma   90.00
#
_symmetry.space_group_name_H-M   'P 1'
#
loop_
_entity.id
_entity.type
_entity.pdbx_description
1 polymer ?
#
loop_
_entity_poly.entity_id
_entity_poly.type
_entity_poly.pdbx_seq_one_letter_code
_entity_poly.pdbx_strand_id
1 'polypeptide(L)'
;MNITLSCPSCSFSRQVPAEKIPDGERRVTCPQCKKVFSYTKPILPAGGAVVPPIPPTAKPDAPPRPDSVTPPQTAKTEPPSPPKSVPPPQPPRQRPVQPPVLTDIGDLFKESWAIFQRRFTTLIGLYLLSMVAFIVPIAAVAGLAILAGMANSRVMLVLVGAAGLIVALYLGFRCFGGFLHAVVDDRIGFAEALEKGSSIILPLLWVGLLTGFIICGGFMLFVIPGIIFMVWFFFAQFILVNEDVRGMSAILKSREYVRGEWFNVALRLLLIWVATILAGIIPLLGPLLNIVFFPFVMIYHYLIYCDLKKLKGGDVLFSCGAADLFKWPGVALAGYVIVPAVLISVAGFSLFGKLSQFKPVGGGTFSMQPSSQPNTQGAVTDSSGLRVITFPQKEGTGASSDPTGAAATTPSESSSSAQTGSQSPFSSREEYPKDIHIFIYAVNYTGTIMANGTTIKEMEGKPDMQYNYNMDGKGLRYGQNQIDIDYAELPNPPSSMLEVHLKVSRSSTDKGKEILGDWRFSEKGSGRKTFTFDIPGN
;
A
#
# COMPACT_ATOMS: atom_id res chain seq x y z
N MET A 1 -41.17 -35.59 2.56
CA MET A 1 -41.13 -36.26 3.90
C MET A 1 -39.76 -36.01 4.54
N ASN A 2 -39.61 -35.99 5.87
CA ASN A 2 -38.28 -35.82 6.51
C ASN A 2 -37.71 -37.17 6.98
N ILE A 3 -36.43 -37.40 6.75
CA ILE A 3 -35.66 -38.56 7.23
C ILE A 3 -34.64 -38.07 8.26
N THR A 4 -34.55 -38.73 9.41
CA THR A 4 -33.58 -38.42 10.46
C THR A 4 -32.26 -39.13 10.18
N LEU A 5 -31.21 -38.37 9.91
CA LEU A 5 -29.84 -38.87 9.79
C LEU A 5 -29.16 -38.81 11.16
N SER A 6 -28.76 -39.96 11.71
CA SER A 6 -28.06 -40.05 12.99
C SER A 6 -26.63 -40.54 12.81
N CYS A 7 -25.67 -39.86 13.46
CA CYS A 7 -24.26 -40.25 13.41
C CYS A 7 -23.96 -41.38 14.42
N PRO A 8 -23.41 -42.54 14.01
CA PRO A 8 -23.13 -43.66 14.91
C PRO A 8 -21.97 -43.39 15.88
N SER A 9 -21.18 -42.33 15.69
CA SER A 9 -20.00 -42.02 16.53
C SER A 9 -20.25 -41.01 17.65
N CYS A 10 -21.30 -40.18 17.57
CA CYS A 10 -21.60 -39.16 18.59
C CYS A 10 -23.11 -38.95 18.82
N SER A 11 -23.96 -39.82 18.28
CA SER A 11 -25.42 -39.77 18.37
C SER A 11 -26.11 -38.49 17.87
N PHE A 12 -25.36 -37.57 17.23
CA PHE A 12 -25.91 -36.37 16.62
C PHE A 12 -26.92 -36.72 15.53
N SER A 13 -28.15 -36.24 15.66
CA SER A 13 -29.24 -36.48 14.72
C SER A 13 -29.73 -35.18 14.07
N ARG A 14 -30.00 -35.23 12.76
CA ARG A 14 -30.54 -34.10 12.00
C ARG A 14 -31.61 -34.59 11.02
N GLN A 15 -32.76 -33.92 11.00
CA GLN A 15 -33.79 -34.17 9.99
C GLN A 15 -33.42 -33.51 8.66
N VAL A 16 -33.58 -34.25 7.56
CA VAL A 16 -33.35 -33.78 6.19
C VAL A 16 -34.52 -34.22 5.29
N PRO A 17 -35.04 -33.37 4.39
CA PRO A 17 -36.06 -33.77 3.43
C PRO A 17 -35.60 -34.94 2.55
N ALA A 18 -36.43 -35.97 2.42
CA ALA A 18 -36.15 -37.21 1.72
C ALA A 18 -35.82 -37.00 0.23
N GLU A 19 -36.40 -35.96 -0.38
CA GLU A 19 -36.13 -35.57 -1.76
C GLU A 19 -34.68 -35.07 -1.96
N LYS A 20 -34.03 -34.58 -0.89
CA LYS A 20 -32.63 -34.10 -0.92
C LYS A 20 -31.59 -35.18 -0.60
N ILE A 21 -32.03 -36.43 -0.38
CA ILE A 21 -31.15 -37.58 -0.11
C ILE A 21 -31.14 -38.48 -1.35
N PRO A 22 -30.03 -38.53 -2.12
CA PRO A 22 -29.88 -39.43 -3.25
C PRO A 22 -30.00 -40.89 -2.80
N ASP A 23 -30.57 -41.73 -3.67
CA ASP A 23 -30.67 -43.16 -3.41
C ASP A 23 -29.29 -43.86 -3.55
N GLY A 24 -29.15 -45.01 -2.88
CA GLY A 24 -27.91 -45.78 -2.75
C GLY A 24 -27.09 -45.46 -1.50
N GLU A 25 -25.96 -46.16 -1.32
CA GLU A 25 -25.01 -45.93 -0.23
C GLU A 25 -24.20 -44.66 -0.49
N ARG A 26 -24.08 -43.78 0.53
CA ARG A 26 -23.30 -42.54 0.46
C ARG A 26 -22.43 -42.37 1.70
N ARG A 27 -21.17 -41.98 1.50
CA ARG A 27 -20.29 -41.54 2.58
C ARG A 27 -20.69 -40.13 3.01
N VAL A 28 -21.01 -39.96 4.29
CA VAL A 28 -21.43 -38.71 4.91
C VAL A 28 -20.51 -38.35 6.08
N THR A 29 -20.19 -37.07 6.20
CA THR A 29 -19.32 -36.55 7.27
C THR A 29 -20.17 -35.89 8.35
N CYS A 30 -19.99 -36.30 9.62
CA CYS A 30 -20.70 -35.67 10.73
C CYS A 30 -20.21 -34.23 10.94
N PRO A 31 -21.09 -33.21 10.99
CA PRO A 31 -20.67 -31.82 11.21
C PRO A 31 -20.13 -31.58 12.64
N GLN A 32 -20.58 -32.37 13.63
CA GLN A 32 -20.17 -32.20 15.03
C GLN A 32 -18.82 -32.88 15.34
N CYS A 33 -18.63 -34.14 14.92
CA CYS A 33 -17.41 -34.91 15.26
C CYS A 33 -16.44 -35.15 14.09
N LYS A 34 -16.74 -34.62 12.89
CA LYS A 34 -15.95 -34.74 11.65
C LYS A 34 -15.62 -36.17 11.16
N LYS A 35 -16.13 -37.22 11.81
CA LYS A 35 -15.99 -38.61 11.33
C LYS A 35 -16.88 -38.87 10.11
N VAL A 36 -16.35 -39.65 9.17
CA VAL A 36 -17.04 -40.10 7.95
C VAL A 36 -17.64 -41.49 8.19
N PHE A 37 -18.89 -41.70 7.79
CA PHE A 37 -19.57 -43.01 7.84
C PHE A 37 -20.43 -43.22 6.58
N SER A 38 -20.70 -44.48 6.23
CA SER A 38 -21.65 -44.80 5.16
C SER A 38 -23.08 -44.72 5.69
N TYR A 39 -23.97 -44.13 4.89
CA TYR A 39 -25.41 -44.10 5.12
C TYR A 39 -26.14 -44.59 3.86
N THR A 40 -27.11 -45.47 4.05
CA THR A 40 -28.01 -45.95 2.99
C THR A 40 -29.43 -45.59 3.37
N LYS A 41 -30.14 -44.92 2.46
CA LYS A 41 -31.53 -44.49 2.65
C LYS A 41 -32.44 -45.73 2.78
N PRO A 42 -33.21 -45.88 3.88
CA PRO A 42 -34.08 -47.03 4.06
C PRO A 42 -35.23 -47.00 3.05
N ILE A 43 -35.48 -48.14 2.41
CA ILE A 43 -36.60 -48.33 1.48
C ILE A 43 -37.86 -48.52 2.32
N LEU A 44 -38.78 -47.56 2.27
CA LEU A 44 -40.08 -47.65 2.92
C LEU A 44 -41.07 -48.37 1.98
N PRO A 45 -41.78 -49.42 2.42
CA PRO A 45 -42.80 -50.08 1.61
C PRO A 45 -44.01 -49.15 1.41
N ALA A 46 -44.53 -49.12 0.18
CA ALA A 46 -45.70 -48.33 -0.17
C ALA A 46 -47.00 -49.13 0.06
N GLY A 47 -47.91 -48.61 0.89
CA GLY A 47 -49.21 -49.22 1.19
C GLY A 47 -49.60 -48.98 2.65
N GLY A 48 -50.77 -48.40 2.90
CA GLY A 48 -51.16 -47.94 4.24
C GLY A 48 -51.85 -49.01 5.11
N ALA A 49 -51.63 -48.94 6.43
CA ALA A 49 -52.43 -49.59 7.46
C ALA A 49 -52.33 -48.88 8.83
N VAL A 50 -53.27 -47.96 9.10
CA VAL A 50 -54.18 -47.96 10.26
C VAL A 50 -53.65 -48.32 11.68
N VAL A 51 -53.54 -47.29 12.57
CA VAL A 51 -53.94 -47.25 14.02
C VAL A 51 -53.07 -48.01 15.07
N PRO A 52 -53.02 -47.70 16.40
CA PRO A 52 -53.38 -46.50 17.23
C PRO A 52 -52.19 -45.91 18.09
N PRO A 53 -52.40 -44.84 18.89
CA PRO A 53 -51.48 -44.35 19.94
C PRO A 53 -51.80 -44.88 21.38
N ILE A 54 -51.16 -44.32 22.43
CA ILE A 54 -51.34 -44.48 23.93
C ILE A 54 -50.27 -45.40 24.61
N PRO A 55 -49.80 -45.20 25.88
CA PRO A 55 -49.70 -44.01 26.77
C PRO A 55 -48.25 -43.73 27.29
N PRO A 56 -48.02 -42.68 28.11
CA PRO A 56 -46.82 -42.57 28.95
C PRO A 56 -46.96 -43.28 30.31
N THR A 57 -45.93 -44.00 30.73
CA THR A 57 -45.67 -44.44 32.11
C THR A 57 -44.40 -43.73 32.60
N ALA A 58 -44.11 -43.48 33.88
CA ALA A 58 -44.81 -43.39 35.16
C ALA A 58 -43.66 -43.13 36.17
N LYS A 59 -43.90 -42.39 37.27
CA LYS A 59 -42.91 -42.24 38.35
C LYS A 59 -42.64 -43.57 39.09
N PRO A 60 -41.64 -43.62 39.98
CA PRO A 60 -41.98 -43.64 41.41
C PRO A 60 -41.37 -42.51 42.25
N ASP A 61 -41.91 -42.34 43.46
CA ASP A 61 -41.67 -41.20 44.36
C ASP A 61 -40.59 -41.46 45.45
N ALA A 62 -40.35 -40.42 46.27
CA ALA A 62 -39.55 -40.40 47.52
C ALA A 62 -40.30 -41.13 48.68
N PRO A 63 -39.99 -41.02 50.02
CA PRO A 63 -39.11 -40.11 50.79
C PRO A 63 -38.40 -40.84 52.00
N PRO A 64 -38.20 -40.30 53.23
CA PRO A 64 -37.99 -38.94 53.77
C PRO A 64 -36.71 -38.78 54.66
N ARG A 65 -36.56 -37.61 55.31
CA ARG A 65 -35.54 -37.26 56.34
C ARG A 65 -35.78 -37.96 57.71
N PRO A 66 -34.93 -37.68 58.73
CA PRO A 66 -35.30 -36.63 59.68
C PRO A 66 -34.17 -35.64 60.07
N ASP A 67 -34.58 -34.44 60.48
CA ASP A 67 -33.76 -33.40 61.15
C ASP A 67 -33.77 -33.57 62.69
N SER A 68 -33.10 -32.65 63.42
CA SER A 68 -32.95 -32.52 64.90
C SER A 68 -31.84 -33.40 65.54
N VAL A 69 -31.11 -33.02 66.60
CA VAL A 69 -31.34 -32.08 67.74
C VAL A 69 -30.04 -31.35 68.17
N THR A 70 -30.16 -30.18 68.83
CA THR A 70 -29.09 -29.41 69.53
C THR A 70 -29.64 -28.93 70.88
N PRO A 71 -29.04 -29.21 72.07
CA PRO A 71 -27.86 -28.49 72.63
C PRO A 71 -26.95 -29.46 73.48
N PRO A 72 -26.03 -29.08 74.43
CA PRO A 72 -25.63 -27.76 74.96
C PRO A 72 -24.11 -27.47 75.08
N GLN A 73 -23.79 -26.37 75.76
CA GLN A 73 -22.49 -25.69 75.90
C GLN A 73 -21.45 -26.43 76.79
N THR A 74 -20.16 -26.28 76.47
CA THR A 74 -19.09 -26.14 77.48
C THR A 74 -17.90 -25.28 77.01
N ALA A 75 -17.56 -24.29 77.84
CA ALA A 75 -16.25 -23.69 78.12
C ALA A 75 -15.17 -23.51 77.01
N LYS A 76 -15.00 -22.24 76.62
CA LYS A 76 -13.71 -21.48 76.50
C LYS A 76 -12.43 -22.21 76.01
N THR A 77 -12.00 -21.87 74.79
CA THR A 77 -10.58 -21.59 74.48
C THR A 77 -10.48 -20.39 73.54
N GLU A 78 -9.41 -19.60 73.70
CA GLU A 78 -9.09 -18.36 72.98
C GLU A 78 -8.68 -18.62 71.51
N PRO A 79 -8.92 -17.69 70.55
CA PRO A 79 -8.96 -18.06 69.13
C PRO A 79 -7.58 -18.17 68.46
N PRO A 80 -7.34 -19.19 67.61
CA PRO A 80 -6.25 -19.16 66.66
C PRO A 80 -6.57 -18.16 65.53
N SER A 81 -5.53 -17.45 65.07
CA SER A 81 -5.61 -16.45 64.01
C SER A 81 -6.26 -17.01 62.72
N PRO A 82 -7.05 -16.21 61.98
CA PRO A 82 -7.58 -16.66 60.70
C PRO A 82 -6.42 -17.01 59.75
N PRO A 83 -6.44 -18.17 59.07
CA PRO A 83 -5.43 -18.47 58.06
C PRO A 83 -5.51 -17.42 56.96
N LYS A 84 -4.36 -16.85 56.59
CA LYS A 84 -4.28 -15.91 55.47
C LYS A 84 -4.91 -16.56 54.24
N SER A 85 -5.96 -15.95 53.72
CA SER A 85 -6.58 -16.36 52.47
C SER A 85 -5.53 -16.27 51.36
N VAL A 86 -5.01 -17.41 50.94
CA VAL A 86 -4.18 -17.49 49.72
C VAL A 86 -5.08 -17.05 48.58
N PRO A 87 -4.76 -15.94 47.86
CA PRO A 87 -5.57 -15.52 46.74
C PRO A 87 -5.60 -16.66 45.70
N PRO A 88 -6.75 -16.91 45.04
CA PRO A 88 -6.79 -17.92 43.98
C PRO A 88 -5.70 -17.61 42.94
N PRO A 89 -5.07 -18.64 42.32
CA PRO A 89 -4.00 -18.42 41.36
C PRO A 89 -4.46 -17.45 40.29
N GLN A 90 -3.81 -16.30 40.19
CA GLN A 90 -4.14 -15.32 39.15
C GLN A 90 -3.97 -16.02 37.80
N PRO A 91 -4.97 -15.96 36.90
CA PRO A 91 -4.81 -16.53 35.57
C PRO A 91 -3.56 -15.93 34.91
N PRO A 92 -2.81 -16.70 34.09
CA PRO A 92 -1.54 -16.25 33.54
C PRO A 92 -1.68 -14.86 32.97
N ARG A 93 -0.95 -13.89 33.53
CA ARG A 93 -1.05 -12.47 33.20
C ARG A 93 -0.81 -12.33 31.71
N GLN A 94 -1.88 -12.24 30.92
CA GLN A 94 -1.79 -12.20 29.47
C GLN A 94 -0.91 -11.00 29.13
N ARG A 95 0.28 -11.29 28.58
CA ARG A 95 1.22 -10.27 28.14
C ARG A 95 0.41 -9.37 27.19
N PRO A 96 0.38 -8.04 27.40
CA PRO A 96 -0.38 -7.16 26.52
C PRO A 96 -0.06 -7.51 25.09
N VAL A 97 -1.09 -7.75 24.27
CA VAL A 97 -0.92 -8.02 22.85
C VAL A 97 -0.17 -6.81 22.32
N GLN A 98 1.12 -6.98 22.04
CA GLN A 98 1.93 -5.88 21.57
C GLN A 98 1.31 -5.40 20.26
N PRO A 99 1.28 -4.07 19.99
CA PRO A 99 0.88 -3.60 18.68
C PRO A 99 1.70 -4.36 17.63
N PRO A 100 1.16 -4.63 16.43
CA PRO A 100 1.98 -5.22 15.40
C PRO A 100 3.18 -4.29 15.17
N VAL A 101 4.38 -4.86 15.20
CA VAL A 101 5.66 -4.19 14.92
C VAL A 101 6.33 -4.99 13.81
N LEU A 102 7.11 -4.34 12.95
CA LEU A 102 7.94 -5.00 11.94
C LEU A 102 8.80 -6.10 12.57
N THR A 103 8.83 -7.30 11.97
CA THR A 103 9.62 -8.44 12.47
C THR A 103 11.09 -8.06 12.63
N ASP A 104 11.80 -8.64 13.61
CA ASP A 104 13.22 -8.35 13.80
C ASP A 104 14.06 -8.70 12.56
N ILE A 105 15.17 -7.98 12.36
CA ILE A 105 16.08 -8.20 11.23
C ILE A 105 16.64 -9.63 11.24
N GLY A 106 16.99 -10.16 12.42
CA GLY A 106 17.50 -11.51 12.57
C GLY A 106 16.45 -12.58 12.26
N ASP A 107 15.18 -12.35 12.60
CA ASP A 107 14.10 -13.28 12.33
C ASP A 107 13.66 -13.25 10.85
N LEU A 108 13.57 -12.07 10.23
CA LEU A 108 13.40 -11.94 8.78
C LEU A 108 14.51 -12.64 8.00
N PHE A 109 15.77 -12.54 8.46
CA PHE A 109 16.90 -13.22 7.82
C PHE A 109 16.75 -14.74 7.91
N LYS A 110 16.40 -15.28 9.08
CA LYS A 110 16.15 -16.73 9.28
C LYS A 110 15.01 -17.24 8.40
N GLU A 111 13.88 -16.52 8.36
CA GLU A 111 12.71 -16.90 7.56
C GLU A 111 13.04 -16.86 6.06
N SER A 112 13.69 -15.79 5.60
CA SER A 112 14.17 -15.67 4.21
C SER A 112 15.12 -16.80 3.83
N TRP A 113 16.02 -17.18 4.74
CA TRP A 113 17.00 -18.24 4.51
C TRP A 113 16.33 -19.62 4.43
N ALA A 114 15.37 -19.90 5.33
CA ALA A 114 14.60 -21.15 5.31
C ALA A 114 13.78 -21.30 4.02
N ILE A 115 13.12 -20.22 3.55
CA ILE A 115 12.40 -20.21 2.28
C ILE A 115 13.38 -20.42 1.11
N PHE A 116 14.52 -19.71 1.10
CA PHE A 116 15.54 -19.82 0.07
C PHE A 116 16.12 -21.23 -0.04
N GLN A 117 16.50 -21.86 1.08
CA GLN A 117 17.00 -23.24 1.08
C GLN A 117 15.95 -24.23 0.58
N ARG A 118 14.70 -24.12 1.05
CA ARG A 118 13.58 -24.99 0.64
C ARG A 118 13.25 -24.87 -0.86
N ARG A 119 13.42 -23.67 -1.44
CA ARG A 119 13.05 -23.35 -2.83
C ARG A 119 14.24 -23.09 -3.75
N PHE A 120 15.46 -23.45 -3.33
CA PHE A 120 16.71 -23.02 -3.98
C PHE A 120 16.70 -23.25 -5.49
N THR A 121 16.41 -24.48 -5.92
CA THR A 121 16.41 -24.88 -7.34
C THR A 121 15.39 -24.13 -8.19
N THR A 122 14.17 -23.92 -7.69
CA THR A 122 13.13 -23.17 -8.42
C THR A 122 13.51 -21.71 -8.56
N LEU A 123 13.94 -21.07 -7.46
CA LEU A 123 14.23 -19.65 -7.44
C LEU A 123 15.51 -19.30 -8.20
N ILE A 124 16.61 -20.06 -8.00
CA ILE A 124 17.85 -19.84 -8.75
C ILE A 124 17.65 -20.19 -10.23
N GLY A 125 16.89 -21.24 -10.55
CA GLY A 125 16.59 -21.63 -11.92
C GLY A 125 15.80 -20.57 -12.68
N LEU A 126 14.73 -20.03 -12.08
CA LEU A 126 13.93 -18.96 -12.70
C LEU A 126 14.73 -17.66 -12.83
N TYR A 127 15.54 -17.32 -11.82
CA TYR A 127 16.39 -16.14 -11.87
C TYR A 127 17.46 -16.23 -12.97
N LEU A 128 18.23 -17.34 -13.00
CA LEU A 128 19.22 -17.58 -14.06
C LEU A 128 18.58 -17.65 -15.44
N LEU A 129 17.42 -18.30 -15.58
CA LEU A 129 16.65 -18.30 -16.82
C LEU A 129 16.26 -16.88 -17.25
N SER A 130 15.87 -16.00 -16.30
CA SER A 130 15.58 -14.59 -16.62
C SER A 130 16.82 -13.83 -17.11
N MET A 131 18.00 -14.03 -16.51
CA MET A 131 19.25 -13.43 -16.97
C MET A 131 19.63 -13.91 -18.37
N VAL A 132 19.55 -15.22 -18.62
CA VAL A 132 19.78 -15.85 -19.93
C VAL A 132 18.78 -15.31 -20.97
N ALA A 133 17.50 -15.15 -20.61
CA ALA A 133 16.46 -14.64 -21.48
C ALA A 133 16.65 -13.16 -21.89
N PHE A 134 17.26 -12.33 -21.04
CA PHE A 134 17.66 -10.97 -21.42
C PHE A 134 18.94 -10.95 -22.28
N ILE A 135 19.94 -11.78 -21.96
CA ILE A 135 21.27 -11.70 -22.59
C ILE A 135 21.32 -12.42 -23.95
N VAL A 136 20.79 -13.65 -24.04
CA VAL A 136 20.99 -14.53 -25.21
C VAL A 136 20.39 -13.95 -26.49
N PRO A 137 19.16 -13.40 -26.55
CA PRO A 137 18.63 -12.87 -27.81
C PRO A 137 19.43 -11.67 -28.32
N ILE A 138 19.94 -10.81 -27.43
CA ILE A 138 20.81 -9.69 -27.79
C ILE A 138 22.16 -10.20 -28.32
N ALA A 139 22.79 -11.15 -27.61
CA ALA A 139 24.07 -11.73 -28.00
C ALA A 139 23.98 -12.52 -29.32
N ALA A 140 22.91 -13.27 -29.54
CA ALA A 140 22.64 -14.01 -30.77
C ALA A 140 22.45 -13.06 -31.96
N VAL A 141 21.70 -11.97 -31.78
CA VAL A 141 21.51 -10.93 -32.80
C VAL A 141 22.81 -10.19 -33.12
N ALA A 142 23.59 -9.82 -32.10
CA ALA A 142 24.89 -9.17 -32.31
C ALA A 142 25.89 -10.10 -33.01
N GLY A 143 25.97 -11.36 -32.58
CA GLY A 143 26.83 -12.38 -33.21
C GLY A 143 26.45 -12.66 -34.66
N LEU A 144 25.15 -12.82 -34.95
CA LEU A 144 24.66 -13.03 -36.31
C LEU A 144 24.95 -11.81 -37.21
N ALA A 145 24.77 -10.58 -36.72
CA ALA A 145 25.07 -9.36 -37.47
C ALA A 145 26.56 -9.23 -37.83
N ILE A 146 27.46 -9.68 -36.93
CA ILE A 146 28.90 -9.75 -37.17
C ILE A 146 29.21 -10.83 -38.23
N LEU A 147 28.72 -12.05 -38.04
CA LEU A 147 28.98 -13.18 -38.94
C LEU A 147 28.45 -12.98 -40.36
N ALA A 148 27.27 -12.35 -40.50
CA ALA A 148 26.63 -12.11 -41.78
C ALA A 148 27.21 -10.91 -42.55
N GLY A 149 28.23 -10.22 -42.02
CA GLY A 149 28.82 -9.04 -42.66
C GLY A 149 27.84 -7.87 -42.82
N MET A 150 26.76 -7.83 -42.04
CA MET A 150 25.61 -6.92 -42.20
C MET A 150 25.91 -5.46 -41.86
N ALA A 151 27.18 -5.12 -41.61
CA ALA A 151 27.66 -3.76 -41.39
C ALA A 151 27.41 -2.80 -42.57
N ASN A 152 27.20 -3.32 -43.79
CA ASN A 152 26.99 -2.50 -44.98
C ASN A 152 25.65 -1.73 -45.00
N SER A 153 24.62 -2.15 -44.25
CA SER A 153 23.35 -1.42 -44.18
C SER A 153 22.95 -1.11 -42.74
N ARG A 154 23.22 0.15 -42.32
CA ARG A 154 22.91 0.66 -40.98
C ARG A 154 21.44 0.44 -40.59
N VAL A 155 20.53 0.53 -41.54
CA VAL A 155 19.08 0.31 -41.35
C VAL A 155 18.78 -1.13 -40.96
N MET A 156 19.36 -2.12 -41.64
CA MET A 156 19.11 -3.55 -41.36
C MET A 156 19.69 -3.94 -39.99
N LEU A 157 20.86 -3.41 -39.63
CA LEU A 157 21.45 -3.58 -38.30
C LEU A 157 20.54 -3.01 -37.20
N VAL A 158 19.99 -1.81 -37.38
CA VAL A 158 19.04 -1.20 -36.43
C VAL A 158 17.75 -2.03 -36.31
N LEU A 159 17.17 -2.50 -37.42
CA LEU A 159 15.95 -3.31 -37.39
C LEU A 159 16.16 -4.67 -36.70
N VAL A 160 17.26 -5.36 -37.03
CA VAL A 160 17.59 -6.66 -36.43
C VAL A 160 17.98 -6.51 -34.95
N GLY A 161 18.71 -5.44 -34.60
CA GLY A 161 18.97 -5.05 -33.21
C GLY A 161 17.70 -4.76 -32.41
N ALA A 162 16.76 -4.00 -32.98
CA ALA A 162 15.48 -3.71 -32.36
C ALA A 162 14.62 -4.97 -32.17
N ALA A 163 14.59 -5.87 -33.16
CA ALA A 163 13.91 -7.17 -33.04
C ALA A 163 14.53 -8.03 -31.92
N GLY A 164 15.87 -8.11 -31.85
CA GLY A 164 16.59 -8.79 -30.77
C GLY A 164 16.27 -8.23 -29.39
N LEU A 165 16.22 -6.91 -29.27
CA LEU A 165 15.83 -6.22 -28.04
C LEU A 165 14.37 -6.52 -27.66
N ILE A 166 13.43 -6.48 -28.59
CA ILE A 166 12.02 -6.81 -28.33
C ILE A 166 11.87 -8.26 -27.84
N VAL A 167 12.57 -9.21 -28.45
CA VAL A 167 12.58 -10.62 -28.01
C VAL A 167 13.22 -10.76 -26.62
N ALA A 168 14.34 -10.09 -26.36
CA ALA A 168 15.01 -10.09 -25.05
C ALA A 168 14.13 -9.50 -23.94
N LEU A 169 13.45 -8.38 -24.22
CA LEU A 169 12.51 -7.77 -23.27
C LEU A 169 11.32 -8.71 -23.02
N TYR A 170 10.70 -9.26 -24.07
CA TYR A 170 9.56 -10.18 -23.91
C TYR A 170 9.92 -11.43 -23.09
N LEU A 171 11.01 -12.13 -23.45
CA LEU A 171 11.42 -13.34 -22.75
C LEU A 171 11.94 -13.04 -21.34
N GLY A 172 12.74 -11.98 -21.19
CA GLY A 172 13.29 -11.54 -19.91
C GLY A 172 12.21 -11.15 -18.91
N PHE A 173 11.26 -10.27 -19.30
CA PHE A 173 10.14 -9.90 -18.43
C PHE A 173 9.17 -11.06 -18.15
N ARG A 174 8.98 -12.00 -19.09
CA ARG A 174 8.21 -13.23 -18.83
C ARG A 174 8.84 -14.07 -17.73
N CYS A 175 10.15 -14.31 -17.82
CA CYS A 175 10.87 -15.12 -16.84
C CYS A 175 11.01 -14.40 -15.49
N PHE A 176 11.28 -13.09 -15.51
CA PHE A 176 11.36 -12.28 -14.30
C PHE A 176 10.01 -12.14 -13.59
N GLY A 177 8.90 -11.99 -14.34
CA GLY A 177 7.55 -12.02 -13.78
C GLY A 177 7.23 -13.37 -13.14
N GLY A 178 7.64 -14.48 -13.75
CA GLY A 178 7.52 -15.81 -13.15
C GLY A 178 8.35 -15.99 -11.89
N PHE A 179 9.59 -15.48 -11.89
CA PHE A 179 10.44 -15.41 -10.70
C PHE A 179 9.77 -14.62 -9.56
N LEU A 180 9.20 -13.45 -9.83
CA LEU A 180 8.46 -12.67 -8.82
C LEU A 180 7.24 -13.44 -8.28
N HIS A 181 6.47 -14.10 -9.14
CA HIS A 181 5.38 -14.98 -8.70
C HIS A 181 5.89 -16.12 -7.80
N ALA A 182 7.06 -16.69 -8.06
CA ALA A 182 7.65 -17.75 -7.22
C ALA A 182 8.26 -17.24 -5.90
N VAL A 183 8.57 -15.95 -5.80
CA VAL A 183 8.91 -15.29 -4.53
C VAL A 183 7.65 -15.02 -3.70
N VAL A 184 6.56 -14.61 -4.34
CA VAL A 184 5.28 -14.27 -3.67
C VAL A 184 4.49 -15.50 -3.23
N ASP A 185 4.36 -16.50 -4.11
CA ASP A 185 3.61 -17.74 -3.87
C ASP A 185 4.60 -18.91 -3.72
N ASP A 186 4.69 -19.46 -2.51
CA ASP A 186 5.63 -20.52 -2.16
C ASP A 186 5.25 -21.91 -2.71
N ARG A 187 4.07 -22.04 -3.33
CA ARG A 187 3.47 -23.30 -3.78
C ARG A 187 3.69 -23.60 -5.26
N ILE A 188 3.88 -22.57 -6.09
CA ILE A 188 3.86 -22.73 -7.56
C ILE A 188 5.09 -23.44 -8.11
N GLY A 189 4.91 -24.29 -9.13
CA GLY A 189 6.03 -24.95 -9.81
C GLY A 189 6.80 -24.03 -10.76
N PHE A 190 7.93 -24.52 -11.31
CA PHE A 190 8.72 -23.80 -12.32
C PHE A 190 7.92 -23.46 -13.59
N ALA A 191 7.14 -24.42 -14.09
CA ALA A 191 6.31 -24.22 -15.29
C ALA A 191 5.15 -23.24 -15.03
N GLU A 192 4.43 -23.41 -13.93
CA GLU A 192 3.32 -22.54 -13.52
C GLU A 192 3.79 -21.09 -13.29
N ALA A 193 4.99 -20.91 -12.73
CA ALA A 193 5.62 -19.60 -12.60
C ALA A 193 5.83 -18.92 -13.97
N LEU A 194 6.35 -19.64 -14.97
CA LEU A 194 6.56 -19.10 -16.34
C LEU A 194 5.26 -18.87 -17.13
N GLU A 195 4.17 -19.53 -16.73
CA GLU A 195 2.82 -19.27 -17.25
C GLU A 195 2.26 -17.98 -16.63
N LYS A 196 2.20 -17.88 -15.29
CA LYS A 196 1.77 -16.67 -14.56
C LYS A 196 2.61 -15.44 -14.93
N GLY A 197 3.92 -15.60 -15.12
CA GLY A 197 4.82 -14.56 -15.60
C GLY A 197 4.44 -13.97 -16.96
N SER A 198 3.69 -14.68 -17.80
CA SER A 198 3.30 -14.20 -19.12
C SER A 198 2.12 -13.20 -19.11
N SER A 199 1.20 -13.31 -18.15
CA SER A 199 0.04 -12.41 -18.04
C SER A 199 0.38 -11.04 -17.43
N ILE A 200 1.48 -10.97 -16.67
CA ILE A 200 1.92 -9.75 -15.98
C ILE A 200 3.02 -8.97 -16.71
N ILE A 201 3.50 -9.40 -17.88
CA ILE A 201 4.60 -8.73 -18.64
C ILE A 201 4.33 -7.23 -18.81
N LEU A 202 3.18 -6.88 -19.41
CA LEU A 202 2.84 -5.49 -19.71
C LEU A 202 2.56 -4.65 -18.44
N PRO A 203 1.79 -5.14 -17.44
CA PRO A 203 1.67 -4.47 -16.14
C PRO A 203 3.02 -4.24 -15.43
N LEU A 204 3.92 -5.23 -15.45
CA LEU A 204 5.23 -5.16 -14.78
C LEU A 204 6.17 -4.18 -15.49
N LEU A 205 6.20 -4.21 -16.82
CA LEU A 205 6.93 -3.23 -17.62
C LEU A 205 6.41 -1.81 -17.38
N TRP A 206 5.09 -1.62 -17.32
CA TRP A 206 4.47 -0.31 -17.10
C TRP A 206 4.72 0.24 -15.69
N VAL A 207 4.56 -0.59 -14.64
CA VAL A 207 4.89 -0.21 -13.26
C VAL A 207 6.40 0.06 -13.13
N GLY A 208 7.26 -0.76 -13.74
CA GLY A 208 8.71 -0.58 -13.73
C GLY A 208 9.15 0.72 -14.42
N LEU A 209 8.60 1.03 -15.60
CA LEU A 209 8.87 2.28 -16.33
C LEU A 209 8.41 3.50 -15.53
N LEU A 210 7.20 3.46 -14.97
CA LEU A 210 6.62 4.57 -14.22
C LEU A 210 7.37 4.82 -12.90
N THR A 211 7.70 3.77 -12.15
CA THR A 211 8.55 3.83 -10.96
C THR A 211 9.96 4.34 -11.31
N GLY A 212 10.58 3.82 -12.37
CA GLY A 212 11.90 4.25 -12.83
C GLY A 212 11.93 5.73 -13.24
N PHE A 213 10.93 6.19 -13.99
CA PHE A 213 10.78 7.60 -14.36
C PHE A 213 10.67 8.51 -13.13
N ILE A 214 9.85 8.13 -12.14
CA ILE A 214 9.67 8.93 -10.92
C ILE A 214 10.96 8.96 -10.08
N ILE A 215 11.61 7.81 -9.88
CA ILE A 215 12.85 7.71 -9.10
C ILE A 215 13.98 8.50 -9.79
N CYS A 216 14.19 8.31 -11.09
CA CYS A 216 15.23 9.01 -11.84
C CYS A 216 14.98 10.53 -11.93
N GLY A 217 13.72 10.96 -12.11
CA GLY A 217 13.35 12.38 -12.03
C GLY A 217 13.60 12.98 -10.64
N GLY A 218 13.34 12.20 -9.58
CA GLY A 218 13.69 12.54 -8.20
C GLY A 218 15.20 12.72 -7.99
N PHE A 219 16.01 11.76 -8.44
CA PHE A 219 17.48 11.83 -8.38
C PHE A 219 18.07 12.98 -9.22
N MET A 220 17.46 13.30 -10.37
CA MET A 220 17.85 14.45 -11.18
C MET A 220 17.69 15.76 -10.40
N LEU A 221 16.56 15.96 -9.71
CA LEU A 221 16.38 17.12 -8.83
C LEU A 221 17.45 17.14 -7.74
N PHE A 222 17.48 16.12 -6.88
CA PHE A 222 18.46 15.97 -5.80
C PHE A 222 18.55 14.50 -5.33
N VAL A 223 19.67 14.13 -4.70
CA VAL A 223 19.87 12.77 -4.14
C VAL A 223 18.81 12.39 -3.09
N ILE A 224 18.42 13.33 -2.21
CA ILE A 224 17.50 13.06 -1.10
C ILE A 224 16.07 12.70 -1.59
N PRO A 225 15.40 13.49 -2.45
CA PRO A 225 14.14 13.11 -3.10
C PRO A 225 14.21 11.76 -3.84
N GLY A 226 15.31 11.49 -4.57
CA GLY A 226 15.53 10.21 -5.23
C GLY A 226 15.48 9.02 -4.27
N ILE A 227 16.18 9.11 -3.13
CA ILE A 227 16.14 8.09 -2.07
C ILE A 227 14.74 7.96 -1.46
N ILE A 228 14.04 9.07 -1.18
CA ILE A 228 12.69 9.04 -0.62
C ILE A 228 11.72 8.30 -1.55
N PHE A 229 11.76 8.61 -2.86
CA PHE A 229 10.92 7.94 -3.86
C PHE A 229 11.31 6.48 -4.05
N MET A 230 12.62 6.17 -4.04
CA MET A 230 13.11 4.79 -4.10
C MET A 230 12.52 3.95 -2.97
N VAL A 231 12.57 4.43 -1.72
CA VAL A 231 12.02 3.70 -0.56
C VAL A 231 10.49 3.62 -0.61
N TRP A 232 9.78 4.68 -1.01
CA TRP A 232 8.32 4.67 -1.09
C TRP A 232 7.79 3.69 -2.14
N PHE A 233 8.43 3.59 -3.29
CA PHE A 233 7.92 2.86 -4.46
C PHE A 233 8.54 1.47 -4.63
N PHE A 234 9.49 1.10 -3.77
CA PHE A 234 10.21 -0.18 -3.82
C PHE A 234 9.31 -1.42 -3.88
N PHE A 235 8.21 -1.45 -3.12
CA PHE A 235 7.33 -2.63 -3.01
C PHE A 235 6.25 -2.70 -4.09
N ALA A 236 6.17 -1.73 -5.01
CA ALA A 236 5.16 -1.70 -6.07
C ALA A 236 5.13 -2.98 -6.93
N GLN A 237 6.28 -3.62 -7.13
CA GLN A 237 6.38 -4.90 -7.85
C GLN A 237 5.72 -6.08 -7.11
N PHE A 238 5.78 -6.11 -5.77
CA PHE A 238 5.14 -7.17 -4.98
C PHE A 238 3.64 -6.93 -4.86
N ILE A 239 3.21 -5.66 -4.77
CA ILE A 239 1.79 -5.28 -4.79
C ILE A 239 1.13 -5.65 -6.12
N LEU A 240 1.83 -5.44 -7.24
CA LEU A 240 1.36 -5.89 -8.55
C LEU A 240 1.11 -7.40 -8.60
N VAL A 241 2.01 -8.20 -8.04
CA VAL A 241 1.98 -9.66 -8.14
C VAL A 241 1.05 -10.30 -7.10
N ASN A 242 0.97 -9.74 -5.89
CA ASN A 242 0.22 -10.28 -4.76
C ASN A 242 -1.22 -9.74 -4.66
N GLU A 243 -1.52 -8.59 -5.29
CA GLU A 243 -2.82 -7.90 -5.16
C GLU A 243 -3.46 -7.53 -6.51
N ASP A 244 -2.82 -7.87 -7.64
CA ASP A 244 -3.21 -7.51 -9.02
C ASP A 244 -3.49 -6.00 -9.23
N VAL A 245 -2.92 -5.14 -8.40
CA VAL A 245 -3.03 -3.68 -8.55
C VAL A 245 -2.00 -3.20 -9.56
N ARG A 246 -2.42 -2.45 -10.57
CA ARG A 246 -1.58 -2.10 -11.74
C ARG A 246 -1.31 -0.59 -11.84
N GLY A 247 -0.25 -0.23 -12.56
CA GLY A 247 0.10 1.16 -12.88
C GLY A 247 0.32 2.05 -11.65
N MET A 248 -0.11 3.33 -11.73
CA MET A 248 0.10 4.32 -10.67
C MET A 248 -0.50 3.89 -9.32
N SER A 249 -1.63 3.18 -9.33
CA SER A 249 -2.26 2.69 -8.10
C SER A 249 -1.35 1.76 -7.29
N ALA A 250 -0.54 0.92 -7.95
CA ALA A 250 0.41 0.03 -7.28
C ALA A 250 1.53 0.82 -6.58
N ILE A 251 2.02 1.86 -7.26
CA ILE A 251 3.09 2.75 -6.81
C ILE A 251 2.64 3.55 -5.58
N LEU A 252 1.46 4.18 -5.65
CA LEU A 252 0.92 4.96 -4.54
C LEU A 252 0.49 4.10 -3.36
N LYS A 253 0.02 2.86 -3.61
CA LYS A 253 -0.24 1.88 -2.57
C LYS A 253 1.05 1.44 -1.84
N SER A 254 2.17 1.30 -2.56
CA SER A 254 3.50 1.07 -1.95
C SER A 254 3.86 2.19 -0.98
N ARG A 255 3.66 3.46 -1.38
CA ARG A 255 3.90 4.62 -0.51
C ARG A 255 3.07 4.56 0.77
N GLU A 256 1.79 4.18 0.68
CA GLU A 256 0.90 4.13 1.86
C GLU A 256 1.22 2.94 2.80
N TYR A 257 1.67 1.80 2.27
CA TYR A 257 2.22 0.72 3.11
C TYR A 257 3.46 1.19 3.88
N VAL A 258 4.38 1.92 3.23
CA VAL A 258 5.61 2.46 3.83
C VAL A 258 5.34 3.67 4.76
N ARG A 259 4.19 4.35 4.64
CA ARG A 259 3.88 5.56 5.40
C ARG A 259 3.79 5.30 6.90
N GLY A 260 4.52 6.08 7.69
CA GLY A 260 4.67 5.89 9.15
C GLY A 260 5.87 5.02 9.51
N GLU A 261 6.24 4.06 8.67
CA GLU A 261 7.37 3.14 8.89
C GLU A 261 8.60 3.44 8.01
N TRP A 262 8.61 4.59 7.32
CA TRP A 262 9.60 4.92 6.29
C TRP A 262 11.05 4.75 6.74
N PHE A 263 11.41 5.19 7.95
CA PHE A 263 12.78 5.09 8.46
C PHE A 263 13.17 3.63 8.76
N ASN A 264 12.26 2.85 9.35
CA ASN A 264 12.48 1.44 9.65
C ASN A 264 12.63 0.61 8.37
N VAL A 265 11.85 0.92 7.33
CA VAL A 265 12.01 0.36 5.99
C VAL A 265 13.33 0.79 5.37
N ALA A 266 13.63 2.09 5.31
CA ALA A 266 14.83 2.64 4.70
C ALA A 266 16.11 2.04 5.28
N LEU A 267 16.18 1.88 6.61
CA LEU A 267 17.34 1.28 7.29
C LEU A 267 17.52 -0.20 6.93
N ARG A 268 16.43 -0.97 6.81
CA ARG A 268 16.47 -2.39 6.42
C ARG A 268 16.87 -2.58 4.95
N LEU A 269 16.38 -1.71 4.06
CA LEU A 269 16.79 -1.68 2.66
C LEU A 269 18.28 -1.29 2.53
N LEU A 270 18.71 -0.26 3.26
CA LEU A 270 20.09 0.22 3.28
C LEU A 270 21.06 -0.87 3.77
N LEU A 271 20.72 -1.61 4.83
CA LEU A 271 21.55 -2.69 5.37
C LEU A 271 21.82 -3.77 4.30
N ILE A 272 20.77 -4.23 3.61
CA ILE A 272 20.89 -5.24 2.55
C ILE A 272 21.64 -4.68 1.34
N TRP A 273 21.42 -3.42 0.98
CA TRP A 273 22.12 -2.76 -0.13
C TRP A 273 23.64 -2.65 0.15
N VAL A 274 24.02 -2.21 1.36
CA VAL A 274 25.42 -2.17 1.81
C VAL A 274 26.03 -3.58 1.82
N ALA A 275 25.32 -4.59 2.34
CA ALA A 275 25.80 -5.97 2.32
C ALA A 275 26.04 -6.51 0.90
N THR A 276 25.15 -6.17 -0.05
CA THR A 276 25.25 -6.55 -1.47
C THR A 276 26.44 -5.87 -2.16
N ILE A 277 26.73 -4.60 -1.82
CA ILE A 277 27.93 -3.89 -2.28
C ILE A 277 29.19 -4.53 -1.71
N LEU A 278 29.24 -4.77 -0.39
CA LEU A 278 30.40 -5.37 0.27
C LEU A 278 30.72 -6.76 -0.29
N ALA A 279 29.71 -7.59 -0.54
CA ALA A 279 29.88 -8.86 -1.24
C ALA A 279 30.44 -8.66 -2.66
N GLY A 280 29.91 -7.67 -3.39
CA GLY A 280 30.30 -7.33 -4.77
C GLY A 280 31.73 -6.80 -4.93
N ILE A 281 32.37 -6.27 -3.89
CA ILE A 281 33.76 -5.77 -3.93
C ILE A 281 34.77 -6.90 -4.18
N ILE A 282 34.46 -8.14 -3.78
CA ILE A 282 35.36 -9.28 -3.93
C ILE A 282 35.53 -9.61 -5.43
N PRO A 283 36.72 -9.49 -6.03
CA PRO A 283 36.93 -9.77 -7.45
C PRO A 283 36.54 -11.22 -7.79
N LEU A 284 35.87 -11.39 -8.94
CA LEU A 284 35.32 -12.66 -9.47
C LEU A 284 34.24 -13.32 -8.59
N LEU A 285 34.49 -13.54 -7.30
CA LEU A 285 33.56 -14.21 -6.39
C LEU A 285 32.34 -13.33 -6.04
N GLY A 286 32.52 -12.01 -5.90
CA GLY A 286 31.45 -11.07 -5.55
C GLY A 286 30.26 -11.06 -6.52
N PRO A 287 30.50 -10.97 -7.84
CA PRO A 287 29.45 -11.14 -8.84
C PRO A 287 28.72 -12.49 -8.76
N LEU A 288 29.45 -13.59 -8.53
CA LEU A 288 28.84 -14.92 -8.34
C LEU A 288 27.98 -14.98 -7.08
N LEU A 289 28.45 -14.41 -5.96
CA LEU A 289 27.68 -14.30 -4.72
C LEU A 289 26.41 -13.47 -4.96
N ASN A 290 26.49 -12.31 -5.61
CA ASN A 290 25.32 -11.49 -5.88
C ASN A 290 24.29 -12.20 -6.77
N ILE A 291 24.72 -13.00 -7.76
CA ILE A 291 23.82 -13.84 -8.57
C ILE A 291 23.12 -14.91 -7.71
N VAL A 292 23.87 -15.59 -6.82
CA VAL A 292 23.31 -16.66 -5.97
C VAL A 292 22.41 -16.12 -4.85
N PHE A 293 22.73 -14.95 -4.29
CA PHE A 293 22.00 -14.34 -3.18
C PHE A 293 20.87 -13.41 -3.63
N PHE A 294 20.78 -12.98 -4.90
CA PHE A 294 19.68 -12.14 -5.37
C PHE A 294 18.28 -12.73 -5.08
N PRO A 295 18.00 -14.04 -5.26
CA PRO A 295 16.72 -14.63 -4.86
C PRO A 295 16.45 -14.57 -3.36
N PHE A 296 17.46 -14.80 -2.52
CA PHE A 296 17.36 -14.64 -1.07
C PHE A 296 17.01 -13.20 -0.69
N VAL A 297 17.69 -12.23 -1.31
CA VAL A 297 17.44 -10.79 -1.14
C VAL A 297 16.01 -10.42 -1.56
N MET A 298 15.48 -11.01 -2.64
CA MET A 298 14.09 -10.77 -3.06
C MET A 298 13.06 -11.35 -2.10
N ILE A 299 13.32 -12.51 -1.48
CA ILE A 299 12.45 -13.05 -0.40
C ILE A 299 12.46 -12.09 0.80
N TYR A 300 13.63 -11.64 1.25
CA TYR A 300 13.75 -10.73 2.40
C TYR A 300 12.95 -9.43 2.18
N HIS A 301 13.02 -8.88 0.97
CA HIS A 301 12.21 -7.74 0.57
C HIS A 301 10.71 -8.04 0.52
N TYR A 302 10.31 -9.21 0.04
CA TYR A 302 8.91 -9.65 0.05
C TYR A 302 8.36 -9.79 1.48
N LEU A 303 9.13 -10.35 2.42
CA LEU A 303 8.71 -10.48 3.81
C LEU A 303 8.53 -9.11 4.51
N ILE A 304 9.38 -8.12 4.21
CA ILE A 304 9.16 -6.74 4.69
C ILE A 304 7.83 -6.19 4.15
N TYR A 305 7.51 -6.42 2.86
CA TYR A 305 6.21 -6.04 2.31
C TYR A 305 5.05 -6.79 3.00
N CYS A 306 5.18 -8.09 3.28
CA CYS A 306 4.17 -8.85 4.03
C CYS A 306 3.94 -8.27 5.42
N ASP A 307 4.99 -7.84 6.12
CA ASP A 307 4.87 -7.20 7.43
C ASP A 307 4.21 -5.82 7.36
N LEU A 308 4.61 -4.97 6.42
CA LEU A 308 3.93 -3.69 6.16
C LEU A 308 2.44 -3.90 5.83
N LYS A 309 2.11 -4.96 5.09
CA LYS A 309 0.72 -5.34 4.80
C LYS A 309 -0.04 -5.77 6.06
N LYS A 310 0.55 -6.62 6.91
CA LYS A 310 -0.03 -7.02 8.21
C LYS A 310 -0.25 -5.81 9.12
N LEU A 311 0.75 -4.91 9.21
CA LEU A 311 0.72 -3.68 10.01
C LEU A 311 -0.43 -2.74 9.64
N LYS A 312 -0.76 -2.66 8.34
CA LYS A 312 -1.86 -1.83 7.83
C LYS A 312 -3.23 -2.52 7.85
N GLY A 313 -3.36 -3.69 8.48
CA GLY A 313 -4.61 -4.44 8.56
C GLY A 313 -4.99 -5.21 7.29
N GLY A 314 -4.00 -5.57 6.45
CA GLY A 314 -4.21 -6.27 5.19
C GLY A 314 -4.27 -5.31 4.00
N ASP A 315 -5.31 -5.44 3.18
CA ASP A 315 -5.45 -4.65 1.94
C ASP A 315 -5.88 -3.21 2.20
N VAL A 316 -4.95 -2.28 2.09
CA VAL A 316 -5.26 -0.84 2.04
C VAL A 316 -6.09 -0.55 0.78
N LEU A 317 -7.33 -0.09 0.93
CA LEU A 317 -8.14 0.37 -0.21
C LEU A 317 -7.67 1.77 -0.61
N PHE A 318 -6.77 1.83 -1.60
CA PHE A 318 -6.30 3.08 -2.20
C PHE A 318 -6.77 3.19 -3.66
N SER A 319 -7.72 4.09 -3.91
CA SER A 319 -8.13 4.52 -5.24
C SER A 319 -7.26 5.71 -5.67
N CYS A 320 -6.53 5.57 -6.78
CA CYS A 320 -5.76 6.67 -7.33
C CYS A 320 -6.69 7.74 -7.92
N GLY A 321 -6.77 8.91 -7.29
CA GLY A 321 -7.48 10.06 -7.85
C GLY A 321 -6.82 10.57 -9.13
N ALA A 322 -7.61 11.18 -10.03
CA ALA A 322 -7.11 11.72 -11.30
C ALA A 322 -5.98 12.76 -11.10
N ALA A 323 -6.02 13.55 -10.03
CA ALA A 323 -4.96 14.49 -9.70
C ALA A 323 -3.62 13.81 -9.39
N ASP A 324 -3.63 12.66 -8.71
CA ASP A 324 -2.39 11.94 -8.34
C ASP A 324 -1.74 11.24 -9.53
N LEU A 325 -2.52 10.86 -10.55
CA LEU A 325 -2.00 10.40 -11.84
C LEU A 325 -1.11 11.45 -12.54
N PHE A 326 -1.35 12.75 -12.35
CA PHE A 326 -0.56 13.82 -12.96
C PHE A 326 0.51 14.41 -12.04
N LYS A 327 0.29 14.47 -10.71
CA LYS A 327 1.26 15.05 -9.75
C LYS A 327 2.63 14.36 -9.81
N TRP A 328 2.67 13.03 -9.70
CA TRP A 328 3.95 12.31 -9.57
C TRP A 328 4.79 12.30 -10.87
N PRO A 329 4.19 12.06 -12.06
CA PRO A 329 4.90 12.27 -13.32
C PRO A 329 5.27 13.74 -13.55
N GLY A 330 4.47 14.70 -13.09
CA GLY A 330 4.78 16.14 -13.17
C GLY A 330 6.02 16.53 -12.35
N VAL A 331 6.13 16.04 -11.10
CA VAL A 331 7.33 16.25 -10.26
C VAL A 331 8.56 15.60 -10.90
N ALA A 332 8.43 14.39 -11.44
CA ALA A 332 9.53 13.73 -12.13
C ALA A 332 9.96 14.48 -13.40
N LEU A 333 9.01 14.92 -14.21
CA LEU A 333 9.23 15.72 -15.42
C LEU A 333 9.89 17.06 -15.10
N ALA A 334 9.52 17.71 -13.99
CA ALA A 334 10.19 18.92 -13.53
C ALA A 334 11.69 18.66 -13.29
N GLY A 335 12.08 17.51 -12.73
CA GLY A 335 13.48 17.11 -12.62
C GLY A 335 14.19 16.96 -13.98
N TYR A 336 13.55 16.27 -14.92
CA TYR A 336 14.07 16.11 -16.29
C TYR A 336 14.15 17.41 -17.11
N VAL A 337 13.41 18.47 -16.74
CA VAL A 337 13.44 19.77 -17.44
C VAL A 337 14.37 20.76 -16.74
N ILE A 338 14.22 20.96 -15.43
CA ILE A 338 14.95 21.98 -14.66
C ILE A 338 16.44 21.70 -14.68
N VAL A 339 16.86 20.45 -14.50
CA VAL A 339 18.27 20.11 -14.28
C VAL A 339 19.09 20.27 -15.57
N PRO A 340 18.66 19.76 -16.74
CA PRO A 340 19.30 20.11 -18.01
C PRO A 340 19.24 21.60 -18.33
N ALA A 341 18.14 22.30 -18.04
CA ALA A 341 18.04 23.74 -18.30
C ALA A 341 19.06 24.55 -17.47
N VAL A 342 19.24 24.22 -16.18
CA VAL A 342 20.25 24.84 -15.31
C VAL A 342 21.67 24.50 -15.80
N LEU A 343 21.95 23.25 -16.16
CA LEU A 343 23.26 22.86 -16.72
C LEU A 343 23.57 23.60 -18.02
N ILE A 344 22.60 23.73 -18.93
CA ILE A 344 22.72 24.49 -20.18
C ILE A 344 22.93 25.98 -19.90
N SER A 345 22.27 26.54 -18.88
CA SER A 345 22.43 27.94 -18.50
C SER A 345 23.84 28.22 -17.94
N VAL A 346 24.34 27.37 -17.05
CA VAL A 346 25.69 27.50 -16.46
C VAL A 346 26.79 27.27 -17.51
N ALA A 347 26.66 26.23 -18.34
CA ALA A 347 27.60 25.96 -19.44
C ALA A 347 27.54 27.05 -20.52
N GLY A 348 26.34 27.52 -20.87
CA GLY A 348 26.11 28.60 -21.83
C GLY A 348 26.73 29.91 -21.36
N PHE A 349 26.56 30.29 -20.09
CA PHE A 349 27.22 31.45 -19.50
C PHE A 349 28.76 31.33 -19.58
N SER A 350 29.30 30.14 -19.34
CA SER A 350 30.74 29.86 -19.44
C SER A 350 31.29 29.93 -20.89
N LEU A 351 30.46 29.62 -21.89
CA LEU A 351 30.79 29.74 -23.31
C LEU A 351 30.69 31.20 -23.81
N PHE A 352 29.60 31.89 -23.48
CA PHE A 352 29.40 33.29 -23.87
C PHE A 352 30.41 34.24 -23.20
N GLY A 353 30.83 33.97 -21.95
CA GLY A 353 31.90 34.72 -21.28
C GLY A 353 33.28 34.61 -21.93
N LYS A 354 33.52 33.61 -22.79
CA LYS A 354 34.73 33.52 -23.63
C LYS A 354 34.55 34.20 -24.99
N LEU A 355 33.33 34.18 -25.54
CA LEU A 355 33.01 34.85 -26.80
C LEU A 355 33.09 36.39 -26.68
N SER A 356 32.75 36.97 -25.53
CA SER A 356 32.87 38.41 -25.28
C SER A 356 34.32 38.93 -25.15
N GLN A 357 35.32 38.05 -25.07
CA GLN A 357 36.74 38.42 -25.08
C GLN A 357 37.37 38.50 -26.48
N PHE A 358 36.64 38.09 -27.53
CA PHE A 358 37.06 38.41 -28.90
C PHE A 358 36.86 39.90 -29.15
N LYS A 359 37.98 40.65 -29.16
CA LYS A 359 38.01 42.03 -29.67
C LYS A 359 37.28 42.08 -31.01
N PRO A 360 36.38 43.06 -31.24
CA PRO A 360 35.90 43.31 -32.58
C PRO A 360 37.12 43.62 -33.45
N VAL A 361 37.36 42.80 -34.47
CA VAL A 361 38.37 43.08 -35.48
C VAL A 361 37.94 44.39 -36.15
N GLY A 362 38.76 45.43 -35.97
CA GLY A 362 38.46 46.77 -36.44
C GLY A 362 38.16 46.78 -37.93
N GLY A 363 37.21 47.61 -38.34
CA GLY A 363 36.67 47.60 -39.69
C GLY A 363 37.75 47.73 -40.76
N GLY A 364 37.96 46.66 -41.52
CA GLY A 364 38.60 46.74 -42.82
C GLY A 364 37.66 47.47 -43.78
N THR A 365 37.91 48.75 -44.00
CA THR A 365 37.18 49.56 -44.98
C THR A 365 37.32 48.95 -46.37
N PHE A 366 36.18 48.80 -47.04
CA PHE A 366 36.12 48.32 -48.42
C PHE A 366 36.77 49.37 -49.34
N SER A 367 37.96 49.08 -49.86
CA SER A 367 38.66 49.95 -50.81
C SER A 367 38.91 49.21 -52.11
N MET A 368 38.09 49.51 -53.13
CA MET A 368 38.43 49.17 -54.51
C MET A 368 39.66 49.98 -54.91
N GLN A 369 40.65 49.32 -55.51
CA GLN A 369 41.88 49.96 -55.95
C GLN A 369 41.85 50.15 -57.47
N PRO A 370 41.73 51.39 -57.99
CA PRO A 370 42.08 51.71 -59.36
C PRO A 370 43.61 51.73 -59.52
N SER A 371 44.06 51.66 -60.77
CA SER A 371 45.47 51.63 -61.16
C SER A 371 46.21 52.97 -61.01
N SER A 372 47.54 52.88 -61.17
CA SER A 372 48.55 53.94 -61.40
C SER A 372 49.03 54.83 -60.23
N GLN A 373 50.35 55.05 -60.24
CA GLN A 373 51.15 55.95 -59.40
C GLN A 373 51.06 57.43 -59.91
N PRO A 374 51.94 58.36 -59.48
CA PRO A 374 51.95 59.04 -58.17
C PRO A 374 51.98 60.59 -58.32
N ASN A 375 51.67 61.39 -57.28
CA ASN A 375 52.51 62.57 -56.96
C ASN A 375 52.19 63.38 -55.66
N THR A 376 53.29 63.85 -55.05
CA THR A 376 53.55 65.14 -54.33
C THR A 376 52.57 65.84 -53.35
N GLN A 377 53.14 66.11 -52.16
CA GLN A 377 53.22 67.43 -51.45
C GLN A 377 52.05 68.00 -50.61
N GLY A 378 52.42 68.75 -49.55
CA GLY A 378 51.55 69.61 -48.70
C GLY A 378 51.12 68.95 -47.37
N ALA A 379 51.58 69.24 -46.14
CA ALA A 379 52.19 70.39 -45.44
C ALA A 379 51.22 71.21 -44.55
N VAL A 380 51.69 71.55 -43.32
CA VAL A 380 51.38 72.76 -42.49
C VAL A 380 50.17 72.80 -41.51
N THR A 381 50.51 72.67 -40.21
CA THR A 381 50.15 73.42 -38.95
C THR A 381 48.71 73.75 -38.44
N ASP A 382 48.58 73.56 -37.11
CA ASP A 382 48.02 74.41 -36.02
C ASP A 382 46.55 74.90 -35.88
N SER A 383 45.97 74.49 -34.75
CA SER A 383 45.41 75.29 -33.62
C SER A 383 44.15 76.20 -33.71
N SER A 384 43.33 76.07 -32.64
CA SER A 384 42.44 77.06 -31.98
C SER A 384 41.03 77.38 -32.55
N GLY A 385 40.03 77.47 -31.65
CA GLY A 385 38.62 77.79 -32.00
C GLY A 385 37.58 77.70 -30.84
N LEU A 386 37.42 78.79 -30.09
CA LEU A 386 36.50 79.09 -28.95
C LEU A 386 34.96 78.92 -29.29
N ARG A 387 33.96 78.64 -28.40
CA ARG A 387 33.38 79.48 -27.30
C ARG A 387 32.22 78.83 -26.44
N VAL A 388 32.23 79.08 -25.11
CA VAL A 388 31.17 79.55 -24.12
C VAL A 388 29.71 78.96 -24.16
N ILE A 389 28.98 78.58 -23.06
CA ILE A 389 28.16 79.34 -22.04
C ILE A 389 27.62 78.32 -20.97
N THR A 390 27.92 78.35 -19.65
CA THR A 390 27.27 78.98 -18.45
C THR A 390 26.17 78.16 -17.68
N PHE A 391 26.23 78.18 -16.32
CA PHE A 391 25.37 77.54 -15.26
C PHE A 391 24.25 78.52 -14.74
N PRO A 392 23.35 78.29 -13.70
CA PRO A 392 23.38 77.31 -12.57
C PRO A 392 22.06 76.74 -11.92
N GLN A 393 22.26 75.71 -11.08
CA GLN A 393 21.71 75.33 -9.74
C GLN A 393 20.36 75.84 -9.13
N LYS A 394 19.63 74.93 -8.46
CA LYS A 394 19.04 75.05 -7.08
C LYS A 394 18.84 73.64 -6.46
N GLU A 395 19.42 73.32 -5.29
CA GLU A 395 18.89 73.45 -3.90
C GLU A 395 17.64 72.57 -3.59
N GLY A 396 17.55 71.81 -2.48
CA GLY A 396 18.52 71.51 -1.40
C GLY A 396 17.87 70.81 -0.17
N THR A 397 18.69 70.43 0.84
CA THR A 397 18.34 70.03 2.24
C THR A 397 17.47 68.78 2.48
N GLY A 398 17.63 67.97 3.55
CA GLY A 398 18.67 67.91 4.60
C GLY A 398 18.22 67.15 5.87
N ALA A 399 19.18 66.62 6.68
CA ALA A 399 19.06 66.13 8.08
C ALA A 399 18.18 64.86 8.36
N SER A 400 18.72 63.72 8.87
CA SER A 400 19.08 63.34 10.28
C SER A 400 17.85 62.93 11.15
N SER A 401 17.87 61.96 12.08
CA SER A 401 18.95 61.28 12.83
C SER A 401 18.48 59.95 13.50
N ASP A 402 19.41 59.07 13.89
CA ASP A 402 19.27 58.06 14.98
C ASP A 402 19.14 58.74 16.39
N PRO A 403 19.00 58.06 17.58
CA PRO A 403 19.12 56.61 17.91
C PRO A 403 18.13 56.00 18.97
N THR A 404 18.29 54.68 19.25
CA THR A 404 18.05 53.94 20.54
C THR A 404 16.67 53.88 21.24
N GLY A 405 16.29 52.68 21.72
CA GLY A 405 15.73 52.55 23.10
C GLY A 405 14.59 51.54 23.38
N ALA A 406 14.93 50.43 24.07
CA ALA A 406 14.18 49.74 25.14
C ALA A 406 12.72 49.19 24.98
N ALA A 407 12.61 47.86 25.20
CA ALA A 407 11.67 47.13 26.08
C ALA A 407 10.15 47.46 26.16
N ALA A 408 9.29 46.42 26.04
CA ALA A 408 8.50 45.82 27.16
C ALA A 408 7.23 45.03 26.73
N THR A 409 6.83 44.10 27.63
CA THR A 409 5.45 43.59 27.91
C THR A 409 4.66 42.68 26.95
N THR A 410 4.46 41.45 27.43
CA THR A 410 3.30 40.54 27.27
C THR A 410 1.97 41.18 27.79
N PRO A 411 0.77 40.70 27.40
CA PRO A 411 0.15 39.45 27.90
C PRO A 411 -0.35 38.52 26.76
N SER A 412 -0.46 37.19 26.89
CA SER A 412 -1.17 36.35 27.88
C SER A 412 -2.70 36.49 27.84
N GLU A 413 -3.37 35.71 26.98
CA GLU A 413 -4.77 35.33 27.16
C GLU A 413 -4.92 33.82 27.36
N SER A 414 -5.63 33.46 28.41
CA SER A 414 -5.96 32.10 28.82
C SER A 414 -7.41 31.78 28.47
N SER A 415 -7.67 30.61 27.87
CA SER A 415 -9.04 30.08 27.71
C SER A 415 -9.14 28.66 28.26
N SER A 416 -9.39 28.56 29.57
CA SER A 416 -9.94 27.35 30.18
C SER A 416 -11.47 27.36 30.02
N SER A 417 -12.04 26.31 29.44
CA SER A 417 -13.49 26.05 29.52
C SER A 417 -13.75 24.66 30.10
N ALA A 418 -14.71 24.61 31.03
CA ALA A 418 -14.93 23.48 31.92
C ALA A 418 -15.55 22.26 31.22
N GLN A 419 -15.17 21.07 31.68
CA GLN A 419 -15.94 19.85 31.43
C GLN A 419 -17.20 19.86 32.31
N THR A 420 -18.37 20.00 31.70
CA THR A 420 -19.65 19.71 32.36
C THR A 420 -20.09 18.31 31.95
N GLY A 421 -20.19 17.39 32.91
CA GLY A 421 -20.65 16.04 32.65
C GLY A 421 -22.17 15.96 32.45
N SER A 422 -22.61 15.16 31.50
CA SER A 422 -23.97 14.62 31.45
C SER A 422 -23.91 13.09 31.38
N GLN A 423 -24.61 12.43 32.30
CA GLN A 423 -24.78 10.99 32.31
C GLN A 423 -25.98 10.62 31.43
N SER A 424 -25.83 9.61 30.58
CA SER A 424 -26.95 8.99 29.86
C SER A 424 -27.17 7.56 30.37
N PRO A 425 -28.41 7.18 30.77
CA PRO A 425 -28.74 5.81 31.12
C PRO A 425 -28.96 4.93 29.88
N PHE A 426 -29.24 3.64 30.10
CA PHE A 426 -29.41 2.55 29.11
C PHE A 426 -28.12 1.92 28.56
N SER A 427 -27.64 0.91 29.29
CA SER A 427 -26.67 -0.07 28.78
C SER A 427 -27.34 -1.42 28.51
N SER A 428 -27.97 -1.59 27.35
CA SER A 428 -28.09 -2.91 26.73
C SER A 428 -26.84 -3.15 25.89
N ARG A 429 -26.08 -4.20 26.23
CA ARG A 429 -24.79 -4.49 25.59
C ARG A 429 -25.03 -5.17 24.24
N GLU A 430 -25.39 -4.38 23.22
CA GLU A 430 -25.61 -4.89 21.86
C GLU A 430 -24.33 -5.56 21.35
N GLU A 431 -24.42 -6.87 21.10
CA GLU A 431 -23.32 -7.70 20.63
C GLU A 431 -23.18 -7.54 19.12
N TYR A 432 -22.40 -6.53 18.72
CA TYR A 432 -22.14 -6.23 17.31
C TYR A 432 -21.20 -7.26 16.66
N PRO A 433 -21.38 -7.56 15.36
CA PRO A 433 -20.63 -8.61 14.67
C PRO A 433 -19.17 -8.16 14.41
N LYS A 434 -18.22 -8.79 15.11
CA LYS A 434 -16.78 -8.45 15.06
C LYS A 434 -16.08 -8.87 13.77
N ASP A 435 -16.72 -9.70 12.96
CA ASP A 435 -16.28 -10.15 11.65
C ASP A 435 -16.76 -9.24 10.51
N ILE A 436 -17.45 -8.15 10.82
CA ILE A 436 -17.96 -7.17 9.86
C ILE A 436 -17.14 -5.88 9.94
N HIS A 437 -16.72 -5.37 8.79
CA HIS A 437 -16.02 -4.09 8.66
C HIS A 437 -16.82 -3.15 7.75
N ILE A 438 -17.09 -1.95 8.27
CA ILE A 438 -17.65 -0.81 7.53
C ILE A 438 -16.48 0.08 7.11
N PHE A 439 -16.33 0.30 5.83
CA PHE A 439 -15.39 1.24 5.23
C PHE A 439 -16.17 2.42 4.65
N ILE A 440 -15.83 3.63 5.05
CA ILE A 440 -16.43 4.86 4.53
C ILE A 440 -15.32 5.79 4.09
N TYR A 441 -15.28 6.06 2.80
CA TYR A 441 -14.46 7.09 2.16
C TYR A 441 -15.34 8.32 1.90
N ALA A 442 -14.89 9.50 2.32
CA ALA A 442 -15.57 10.77 2.04
C ALA A 442 -14.57 11.88 1.68
N VAL A 443 -14.91 12.69 0.67
CA VAL A 443 -14.11 13.83 0.20
C VAL A 443 -15.00 15.06 0.05
N ASN A 444 -14.57 16.20 0.60
CA ASN A 444 -15.26 17.49 0.54
C ASN A 444 -16.72 17.50 1.07
N TYR A 445 -17.04 16.54 1.95
CA TYR A 445 -18.32 16.47 2.68
C TYR A 445 -18.13 16.61 4.19
N THR A 446 -19.12 17.23 4.84
CA THR A 446 -19.36 17.21 6.29
C THR A 446 -20.74 16.60 6.58
N GLY A 447 -21.00 16.20 7.82
CA GLY A 447 -22.28 15.61 8.24
C GLY A 447 -22.12 14.37 9.14
N THR A 448 -23.17 13.57 9.25
CA THR A 448 -23.28 12.46 10.21
C THR A 448 -23.60 11.14 9.53
N ILE A 449 -23.03 10.06 10.06
CA ILE A 449 -23.27 8.70 9.61
C ILE A 449 -23.92 7.94 10.78
N MET A 450 -25.11 7.40 10.52
CA MET A 450 -25.90 6.63 11.46
C MET A 450 -26.07 5.20 10.95
N ALA A 451 -25.96 4.22 11.85
CA ALA A 451 -26.31 2.83 11.59
C ALA A 451 -27.48 2.43 12.50
N ASN A 452 -28.57 1.94 11.91
CA ASN A 452 -29.81 1.56 12.58
C ASN A 452 -30.35 2.64 13.54
N GLY A 453 -30.22 3.92 13.18
CA GLY A 453 -30.63 5.06 14.02
C GLY A 453 -29.59 5.55 15.04
N THR A 454 -28.46 4.86 15.20
CA THR A 454 -27.38 5.24 16.13
C THR A 454 -26.23 5.93 15.38
N THR A 455 -25.83 7.13 15.79
CA THR A 455 -24.67 7.83 15.20
C THR A 455 -23.38 7.02 15.43
N ILE A 456 -22.76 6.57 14.35
CA ILE A 456 -21.50 5.82 14.39
C ILE A 456 -20.28 6.71 14.16
N LYS A 457 -20.39 7.76 13.33
CA LYS A 457 -19.31 8.71 13.04
C LYS A 457 -19.83 10.06 12.55
N GLU A 458 -19.10 11.12 12.86
CA GLU A 458 -19.21 12.44 12.25
C GLU A 458 -18.10 12.63 11.21
N MET A 459 -18.44 13.19 10.06
CA MET A 459 -17.51 13.51 8.97
C MET A 459 -16.83 14.85 9.26
N GLU A 460 -15.51 14.83 9.43
CA GLU A 460 -14.73 15.96 9.96
C GLU A 460 -14.58 17.16 9.01
N GLY A 461 -15.02 17.04 7.75
CA GLY A 461 -15.31 18.20 6.90
C GLY A 461 -14.16 19.16 6.62
N LYS A 462 -12.93 18.67 6.44
CA LYS A 462 -11.81 19.52 5.98
C LYS A 462 -11.70 19.50 4.45
N PRO A 463 -11.44 20.65 3.78
CA PRO A 463 -11.28 20.69 2.33
C PRO A 463 -10.09 19.87 1.85
N ASP A 464 -10.24 19.19 0.70
CA ASP A 464 -9.27 18.30 0.05
C ASP A 464 -8.69 17.17 0.93
N MET A 465 -9.26 16.94 2.12
CA MET A 465 -8.92 15.82 3.00
C MET A 465 -9.78 14.61 2.66
N GLN A 466 -9.11 13.49 2.38
CA GLN A 466 -9.74 12.19 2.21
C GLN A 466 -9.88 11.51 3.56
N TYR A 467 -11.10 11.16 3.94
CA TYR A 467 -11.38 10.49 5.20
C TYR A 467 -11.75 9.03 4.96
N ASN A 468 -10.90 8.12 5.45
CA ASN A 468 -11.17 6.69 5.49
C ASN A 468 -11.52 6.28 6.93
N TYR A 469 -12.79 6.01 7.18
CA TYR A 469 -13.28 5.46 8.43
C TYR A 469 -13.44 3.95 8.29
N ASN A 470 -12.68 3.17 9.05
CA ASN A 470 -12.86 1.73 9.19
C ASN A 470 -13.48 1.45 10.58
N MET A 471 -14.59 0.72 10.61
CA MET A 471 -15.34 0.43 11.84
C MET A 471 -15.72 -1.05 11.94
N ASP A 472 -15.43 -1.66 13.08
CA ASP A 472 -15.64 -3.09 13.35
C ASP A 472 -17.11 -3.38 13.72
N GLY A 473 -18.00 -3.32 12.73
CA GLY A 473 -19.41 -3.72 12.84
C GLY A 473 -20.27 -2.87 13.80
N LYS A 474 -19.70 -1.85 14.44
CA LYS A 474 -20.36 -1.03 15.45
C LYS A 474 -21.67 -0.42 14.92
N GLY A 475 -22.77 -0.65 15.64
CA GLY A 475 -24.12 -0.20 15.25
C GLY A 475 -24.83 -1.12 14.24
N LEU A 476 -24.21 -2.22 13.82
CA LEU A 476 -24.83 -3.26 12.98
C LEU A 476 -25.21 -4.50 13.79
N ARG A 477 -26.16 -5.26 13.26
CA ARG A 477 -26.72 -6.49 13.83
C ARG A 477 -26.81 -7.58 12.76
N TYR A 478 -26.92 -8.85 13.15
CA TYR A 478 -27.31 -9.89 12.19
C TYR A 478 -28.76 -9.65 11.70
N GLY A 479 -29.04 -9.97 10.44
CA GLY A 479 -30.29 -9.64 9.77
C GLY A 479 -30.25 -8.27 9.07
N GLN A 480 -31.43 -7.66 8.90
CA GLN A 480 -31.59 -6.40 8.16
C GLN A 480 -31.02 -5.18 8.92
N ASN A 481 -30.20 -4.41 8.20
CA ASN A 481 -29.55 -3.19 8.64
C ASN A 481 -29.89 -2.01 7.72
N GLN A 482 -29.79 -0.81 8.29
CA GLN A 482 -29.89 0.47 7.60
C GLN A 482 -28.70 1.35 7.97
N ILE A 483 -28.06 2.00 6.99
CA ILE A 483 -27.10 3.07 7.18
C ILE A 483 -27.66 4.34 6.55
N ASP A 484 -27.78 5.39 7.36
CA ASP A 484 -28.17 6.73 6.91
C ASP A 484 -26.94 7.65 6.94
N ILE A 485 -26.71 8.37 5.85
CA ILE A 485 -25.65 9.37 5.72
C ILE A 485 -26.31 10.72 5.46
N ASP A 486 -26.25 11.60 6.45
CA ASP A 486 -26.51 13.03 6.27
C ASP A 486 -25.22 13.68 5.77
N TYR A 487 -25.30 14.36 4.63
CA TYR A 487 -24.16 15.00 3.98
C TYR A 487 -24.47 16.45 3.65
N ALA A 488 -23.43 17.29 3.72
CA ALA A 488 -23.40 18.64 3.17
C ALA A 488 -22.04 18.88 2.51
N GLU A 489 -22.07 19.41 1.29
CA GLU A 489 -20.91 19.93 0.56
C GLU A 489 -20.23 21.04 1.38
N LEU A 490 -18.90 20.98 1.47
CA LEU A 490 -18.13 22.04 2.14
C LEU A 490 -18.16 23.35 1.34
N PRO A 491 -18.23 24.52 2.01
CA PRO A 491 -18.17 25.80 1.32
C PRO A 491 -16.79 26.03 0.70
N ASN A 492 -16.75 26.36 -0.59
CA ASN A 492 -15.54 26.64 -1.38
C ASN A 492 -14.45 25.54 -1.33
N PRO A 493 -14.73 24.31 -1.78
CA PRO A 493 -13.71 23.27 -1.85
C PRO A 493 -12.70 23.60 -2.97
N PRO A 494 -11.37 23.48 -2.75
CA PRO A 494 -10.38 23.79 -3.79
C PRO A 494 -10.41 22.81 -4.96
N SER A 495 -10.93 21.59 -4.75
CA SER A 495 -11.24 20.63 -5.80
C SER A 495 -12.75 20.45 -6.00
N SER A 496 -13.17 20.25 -7.25
CA SER A 496 -14.56 19.93 -7.62
C SER A 496 -14.95 18.46 -7.35
N MET A 497 -14.12 17.72 -6.61
CA MET A 497 -14.31 16.29 -6.35
C MET A 497 -15.17 16.09 -5.11
N LEU A 498 -16.40 15.65 -5.32
CA LEU A 498 -17.34 15.20 -4.30
C LEU A 498 -17.50 13.69 -4.46
N GLU A 499 -17.12 12.91 -3.46
CA GLU A 499 -17.35 11.46 -3.46
C GLU A 499 -17.56 10.96 -2.03
N VAL A 500 -18.61 10.16 -1.85
CA VAL A 500 -18.77 9.25 -0.70
C VAL A 500 -18.83 7.82 -1.24
N HIS A 501 -17.97 6.94 -0.71
CA HIS A 501 -17.97 5.51 -1.00
C HIS A 501 -18.11 4.73 0.32
N LEU A 502 -19.27 4.09 0.49
CA LEU A 502 -19.60 3.21 1.60
C LEU A 502 -19.43 1.75 1.15
N LYS A 503 -18.72 0.95 1.93
CA LYS A 503 -18.53 -0.48 1.68
C LYS A 503 -18.63 -1.28 2.96
N VAL A 504 -19.48 -2.30 2.99
CA VAL A 504 -19.63 -3.23 4.12
C VAL A 504 -19.13 -4.60 3.69
N SER A 505 -18.32 -5.23 4.52
CA SER A 505 -17.66 -6.50 4.19
C SER A 505 -17.52 -7.42 5.40
N ARG A 506 -17.52 -8.72 5.16
CA ARG A 506 -17.36 -9.78 6.17
C ARG A 506 -16.01 -10.47 5.99
N SER A 507 -15.26 -10.68 7.06
CA SER A 507 -13.98 -11.39 7.05
C SER A 507 -14.18 -12.83 7.53
N SER A 508 -14.02 -13.81 6.63
CA SER A 508 -14.16 -15.24 6.95
C SER A 508 -12.82 -15.96 6.85
N THR A 509 -12.45 -16.69 7.92
CA THR A 509 -11.19 -17.45 8.01
C THR A 509 -10.99 -18.51 6.93
N ASP A 510 -12.08 -19.06 6.36
CA ASP A 510 -12.02 -20.12 5.35
C ASP A 510 -12.25 -19.63 3.90
N LYS A 511 -12.79 -18.41 3.70
CA LYS A 511 -13.24 -17.92 2.38
C LYS A 511 -12.69 -16.55 1.97
N GLY A 512 -11.96 -15.85 2.84
CA GLY A 512 -11.49 -14.49 2.58
C GLY A 512 -12.55 -13.43 2.86
N LYS A 513 -12.45 -12.29 2.16
CA LYS A 513 -13.28 -11.10 2.40
C LYS A 513 -14.49 -11.05 1.48
N GLU A 514 -15.67 -11.27 2.03
CA GLU A 514 -16.97 -11.17 1.35
C GLU A 514 -17.47 -9.71 1.39
N ILE A 515 -18.12 -9.23 0.33
CA ILE A 515 -18.69 -7.87 0.27
C ILE A 515 -20.20 -7.98 0.42
N LEU A 516 -20.75 -7.39 1.48
CA LEU A 516 -22.19 -7.38 1.76
C LEU A 516 -22.90 -6.15 1.15
N GLY A 517 -22.15 -5.08 0.88
CA GLY A 517 -22.65 -3.89 0.20
C GLY A 517 -21.53 -2.96 -0.24
N ASP A 518 -21.74 -2.25 -1.36
CA ASP A 518 -20.79 -1.32 -1.96
C ASP A 518 -21.60 -0.23 -2.70
N TRP A 519 -21.57 1.01 -2.21
CA TRP A 519 -22.38 2.12 -2.70
C TRP A 519 -21.56 3.40 -2.84
N ARG A 520 -21.79 4.17 -3.91
CA ARG A 520 -21.12 5.45 -4.17
C ARG A 520 -22.09 6.54 -4.57
N PHE A 521 -21.84 7.77 -4.13
CA PHE A 521 -22.57 8.95 -4.59
C PHE A 521 -21.68 10.21 -4.59
N SER A 522 -22.10 11.20 -5.38
CA SER A 522 -21.36 12.43 -5.69
C SER A 522 -22.34 13.59 -5.95
N GLU A 523 -23.19 13.90 -4.97
CA GLU A 523 -24.27 14.89 -5.09
C GLU A 523 -23.90 16.22 -4.44
N LYS A 524 -24.25 17.32 -5.12
CA LYS A 524 -23.99 18.70 -4.66
C LYS A 524 -25.00 19.15 -3.60
N GLY A 525 -24.61 20.14 -2.79
CA GLY A 525 -25.44 20.68 -1.72
C GLY A 525 -25.53 19.74 -0.51
N SER A 526 -26.72 19.62 0.07
CA SER A 526 -26.95 18.77 1.26
C SER A 526 -28.16 17.87 1.12
N GLY A 527 -28.15 16.75 1.84
CA GLY A 527 -29.22 15.76 1.81
C GLY A 527 -28.97 14.57 2.73
N ARG A 528 -29.85 13.57 2.64
CA ARG A 528 -29.76 12.27 3.33
C ARG A 528 -29.76 11.14 2.30
N LYS A 529 -28.83 10.19 2.43
CA LYS A 529 -28.88 8.89 1.74
C LYS A 529 -29.11 7.76 2.72
N THR A 530 -29.96 6.82 2.33
CA THR A 530 -30.30 5.63 3.11
C THR A 530 -29.92 4.38 2.32
N PHE A 531 -29.13 3.51 2.93
CA PHE A 531 -28.67 2.24 2.36
C PHE A 531 -29.14 1.09 3.24
N THR A 532 -29.75 0.07 2.65
CA THR A 532 -30.22 -1.12 3.37
C THR A 532 -29.53 -2.38 2.85
N PHE A 533 -29.24 -3.30 3.76
CA PHE A 533 -28.58 -4.58 3.46
C PHE A 533 -28.86 -5.60 4.56
N ASP A 534 -28.52 -6.86 4.30
CA ASP A 534 -28.69 -7.97 5.23
C ASP A 534 -27.31 -8.55 5.62
N ILE A 535 -27.14 -8.88 6.90
CA ILE A 535 -25.95 -9.57 7.41
C ILE A 535 -26.40 -10.99 7.81
N PRO A 536 -26.07 -12.03 7.03
CA PRO A 536 -26.51 -13.39 7.31
C PRO A 536 -25.99 -13.86 8.67
N GLY A 537 -26.92 -14.37 9.50
CA GLY A 537 -26.61 -15.00 10.78
C GLY A 537 -25.64 -16.17 10.64
N ASN A 538 -24.94 -16.48 11.73
CA ASN A 538 -23.87 -17.47 11.78
C ASN A 538 -24.38 -18.91 11.92
#